data_AF-A0A8T4RDF1-F1
#
_entry.id   AF-A0A8T4RDF1-F1
#
_cell.length_a   1.000
_cell.length_b   1.000
_cell.length_c   1.000
_cell.angle_alpha   90.00
_cell.angle_beta   90.00
_cell.angle_gamma   90.00
#
_symmetry.space_group_name_H-M   'P 1'
#
loop_
_entity.id
_entity.type
_entity.pdbx_description
1 polymer ?
#
loop_
_entity_poly.entity_id
_entity_poly.type
_entity_poly.pdbx_seq_one_letter_code
_entity_poly.pdbx_strand_id
1 'polypeptide(L)' 'MLNDYCYDKVKLLHEMSRMLNFVKKHALPEAKKKRLAETVHLYTELERDLEKNVEHLRKAIEGWSKKGKFK' A
#
# COMPACT_ATOMS: atom_id res chain seq x y z
N MET A 1 21.87 15.76 -4.65
CA MET A 1 21.34 14.41 -4.97
C MET A 1 20.33 14.09 -3.89
N LEU A 2 19.04 14.07 -4.21
CA LEU A 2 18.05 13.54 -3.27
C LEU A 2 18.46 12.09 -2.97
N ASN A 3 18.83 11.80 -1.72
CA ASN A 3 19.31 10.49 -1.30
C ASN A 3 18.43 9.38 -1.88
N ASP A 4 18.98 8.55 -2.78
CA ASP A 4 18.27 7.50 -3.55
C ASP A 4 17.36 6.64 -2.67
N TYR A 5 17.79 6.37 -1.44
CA TYR A 5 17.04 5.57 -0.48
C TYR A 5 15.71 6.19 0.00
N CYS A 6 15.52 7.51 -0.15
CA CYS A 6 14.24 8.16 0.11
C CYS A 6 13.32 8.11 -1.11
N TYR A 7 13.87 8.21 -2.32
CA TYR A 7 13.12 8.06 -3.57
C TYR A 7 12.51 6.67 -3.70
N ASP A 8 13.29 5.62 -3.40
CA ASP A 8 12.85 4.23 -3.47
C ASP A 8 11.67 3.94 -2.54
N LYS A 9 11.60 4.59 -1.38
CA LYS A 9 10.54 4.36 -0.40
C LYS A 9 9.26 5.11 -0.73
N VAL A 10 9.36 6.32 -1.27
CA VAL A 10 8.19 7.04 -1.80
C VAL A 10 7.63 6.30 -3.00
N LYS A 11 8.50 5.78 -3.88
CA LYS A 11 8.10 4.93 -5.01
C LYS A 11 7.45 3.62 -4.52
N LEU A 12 8.02 2.95 -3.53
CA LEU A 12 7.43 1.76 -2.94
C LEU A 12 6.06 2.05 -2.32
N LEU A 13 5.92 3.16 -1.57
CA LEU A 13 4.64 3.60 -1.03
C LEU A 13 3.60 3.83 -2.14
N HIS A 14 4.02 4.45 -3.25
CA HIS A 14 3.16 4.68 -4.40
C HIS A 14 2.70 3.35 -5.02
N GLU A 15 3.61 2.41 -5.29
CA GLU A 15 3.27 1.11 -5.87
C GLU A 15 2.36 0.29 -4.95
N MET A 16 2.63 0.27 -3.64
CA MET A 16 1.75 -0.38 -2.66
C MET A 16 0.35 0.24 -2.62
N SER A 17 0.26 1.58 -2.71
CA SER A 17 -1.02 2.29 -2.78
C SER A 17 -1.78 1.99 -4.08
N ARG A 18 -1.07 1.83 -5.20
CA ARG A 18 -1.67 1.41 -6.47
C ARG A 18 -2.24 -0.01 -6.39
N MET A 19 -1.49 -0.95 -5.81
CA MET A 19 -1.97 -2.31 -5.58
C MET A 19 -3.19 -2.34 -4.67
N LEU A 20 -3.17 -1.60 -3.55
CA LEU A 20 -4.31 -1.50 -2.65
C LEU A 20 -5.55 -0.95 -3.37
N ASN A 21 -5.39 0.11 -4.15
CA ASN A 21 -6.47 0.68 -4.95
C ASN A 21 -7.01 -0.32 -5.97
N PHE A 22 -6.14 -1.09 -6.61
CA PHE A 22 -6.55 -2.12 -7.56
C PHE A 22 -7.39 -3.20 -6.88
N VAL A 23 -6.94 -3.70 -5.73
CA VAL A 23 -7.68 -4.71 -4.94
C VAL A 23 -9.05 -4.17 -4.53
N LYS A 24 -9.10 -2.95 -3.97
CA LYS A 24 -10.34 -2.31 -3.50
C LYS A 24 -11.36 -2.01 -4.60
N LYS A 25 -10.90 -1.46 -5.74
CA LYS A 25 -11.79 -0.94 -6.78
C LYS A 25 -12.13 -1.96 -7.86
N HIS A 26 -11.31 -2.99 -8.04
CA HIS A 26 -11.45 -3.94 -9.14
C HIS A 26 -11.54 -5.39 -8.64
N ALA A 27 -10.48 -5.91 -8.01
CA ALA A 27 -10.38 -7.34 -7.72
C ALA A 27 -11.46 -7.84 -6.75
N LEU A 28 -11.63 -7.15 -5.61
CA LEU A 28 -12.60 -7.54 -4.59
C LEU A 28 -14.06 -7.37 -5.07
N PRO A 29 -14.46 -6.25 -5.71
CA PRO A 29 -15.78 -6.13 -6.32
C PRO A 29 -16.08 -7.21 -7.36
N GLU A 30 -15.11 -7.56 -8.20
CA GLU A 30 -15.28 -8.60 -9.22
C GLU A 30 -15.46 -9.99 -8.60
N ALA A 31 -14.66 -10.33 -7.59
CA ALA A 31 -14.79 -11.59 -6.85
C ALA A 31 -16.17 -11.70 -6.15
N LYS A 32 -16.65 -10.60 -5.56
CA LYS A 32 -17.99 -10.51 -4.96
C LYS A 32 -19.09 -10.69 -6.02
N LYS A 33 -18.96 -10.04 -7.18
CA LYS A 33 -19.90 -10.18 -8.30
C LYS A 33 -19.99 -11.61 -8.81
N LYS A 34 -18.86 -12.32 -8.89
CA LYS A 34 -18.76 -13.72 -9.32
C LYS A 34 -19.09 -14.74 -8.21
N ARG A 35 -19.42 -14.29 -6.99
CA ARG A 35 -19.74 -15.13 -5.81
C ARG A 35 -18.62 -16.14 -5.47
N LEU A 36 -17.36 -15.76 -5.68
CA LEU A 36 -16.20 -16.61 -5.39
C LEU A 36 -15.77 -16.41 -3.93
N ALA A 37 -16.39 -17.15 -3.01
CA ALA A 37 -16.22 -16.93 -1.56
C ALA A 37 -14.75 -16.97 -1.08
N GLU A 38 -13.99 -17.98 -1.50
CA GLU A 38 -12.57 -18.12 -1.14
C GLU A 38 -11.73 -16.96 -1.69
N THR A 39 -11.99 -16.54 -2.94
CA THR A 39 -11.31 -15.41 -3.56
C THR A 39 -11.66 -14.08 -2.89
N VAL A 40 -12.91 -13.90 -2.46
CA VAL A 40 -13.33 -12.74 -1.68
C VAL A 40 -12.60 -12.69 -0.35
N HIS A 41 -12.46 -13.82 0.34
CA HIS A 41 -11.71 -13.91 1.58
C HIS A 41 -10.25 -13.51 1.37
N LEU A 42 -9.58 -14.11 0.38
CA LEU A 42 -8.18 -13.81 0.05
C LEU A 42 -7.95 -12.33 -0.29
N TYR A 43 -8.81 -11.73 -1.11
CA TYR A 43 -8.66 -10.30 -1.44
C TYR A 43 -8.98 -9.38 -0.26
N THR A 44 -9.85 -9.80 0.66
CA THR A 44 -10.13 -9.03 1.89
C THR A 44 -8.93 -9.05 2.83
N GLU A 45 -8.26 -10.20 2.98
CA GLU A 45 -7.02 -10.30 3.77
C GLU A 45 -5.90 -9.47 3.13
N LEU A 46 -5.72 -9.59 1.81
CA LEU A 46 -4.72 -8.82 1.07
C LEU A 46 -4.95 -7.31 1.17
N GLU A 47 -6.19 -6.84 1.09
CA GLU A 47 -6.56 -5.43 1.31
C GLU A 47 -6.09 -4.96 2.69
N ARG A 48 -6.43 -5.73 3.74
CA ARG A 48 -6.08 -5.38 5.13
C ARG A 48 -4.57 -5.34 5.35
N ASP A 49 -3.83 -6.28 4.80
CA ASP A 49 -2.38 -6.33 4.91
C ASP A 49 -1.72 -5.17 4.15
N LEU A 50 -2.22 -4.84 2.96
CA LEU A 50 -1.74 -3.69 2.20
C LEU A 50 -2.01 -2.38 2.93
N GLU A 51 -3.21 -2.18 3.50
CA GLU A 51 -3.52 -0.98 4.30
C GLU A 51 -2.57 -0.81 5.47
N LYS A 52 -2.34 -1.89 6.23
CA LYS A 52 -1.43 -1.88 7.38
C LYS A 52 -0.01 -1.50 6.95
N ASN A 53 0.49 -2.10 5.88
CA ASN A 53 1.86 -1.86 5.43
C ASN A 53 2.04 -0.48 4.77
N VAL A 54 1.05 0.00 4.01
CA VAL A 54 1.01 1.37 3.45
C VAL A 54 1.08 2.39 4.59
N GLU A 55 0.28 2.22 5.64
CA GLU A 55 0.27 3.13 6.78
C GLU A 55 1.58 3.09 7.58
N HIS A 56 2.17 1.91 7.78
CA HIS A 56 3.47 1.77 8.41
C HIS A 56 4.57 2.49 7.61
N LEU A 57 4.61 2.29 6.29
CA LEU A 57 5.61 2.93 5.43
C LEU A 57 5.41 4.44 5.37
N ARG A 58 4.16 4.91 5.31
CA ARG A 58 3.82 6.34 5.39
C ARG A 58 4.35 6.97 6.67
N LYS A 59 4.08 6.35 7.83
CA LYS A 59 4.59 6.80 9.13
C LYS A 59 6.12 6.79 9.20
N ALA A 60 6.78 5.79 8.61
CA ALA A 60 8.24 5.73 8.57
C ALA A 60 8.83 6.90 7.75
N ILE A 61 8.24 7.20 6.59
CA ILE A 61 8.65 8.32 5.74
C ILE A 61 8.41 9.67 6.45
N GLU A 62 7.22 9.87 7.03
CA GLU A 62 6.88 11.09 7.79
C GLU A 62 7.78 11.28 9.02
N GLY A 63 8.03 10.20 9.75
CA GLY A 63 8.90 10.19 10.94
C GLY A 63 10.35 10.54 10.63
N TRP A 64 10.85 10.19 9.44
CA TRP A 64 12.17 10.63 8.99
C TRP A 64 12.20 12.07 8.49
N SER A 65 11.09 12.55 7.91
CA SER A 65 10.93 13.95 7.54
C SER A 65 11.01 14.87 8.76
N LYS A 66 10.32 14.51 9.85
CA LYS A 66 10.34 15.25 11.13
C LYS A 66 11.70 15.23 11.85
N LYS A 67 12.57 14.24 11.59
CA LYS A 67 13.90 14.12 12.22
C LYS A 67 14.99 14.95 11.53
N GLY A 68 14.66 15.83 10.58
CA GLY A 68 15.62 16.73 9.94
C GLY A 68 16.69 16.03 9.10
N LYS A 69 16.44 14.80 8.64
CA LYS A 69 17.34 14.05 7.73
C LYS A 69 17.13 14.37 6.25
N PHE A 70 16.29 15.36 5.94
CA PHE A 70 16.19 15.98 4.62
C PHE A 70 16.98 17.30 4.65
N LYS A 71 18.31 17.18 4.52
CA LYS A 71 19.16 18.25 3.99
C LYS A 71 19.68 17.79 2.63
#